data_AF-A0A1N6M323-F1
#
_entry.id   AF-A0A1N6M323-F1
#
_cell.length_a   1.000
_cell.length_b   1.000
_cell.length_c   1.000
_cell.angle_alpha   90.00
_cell.angle_beta   90.00
_cell.angle_gamma   90.00
#
_symmetry.space_group_name_H-M   'P 1'
#
loop_
_entity.id
_entity.type
_entity.pdbx_description
1 polymer ?
#
loop_
_entity_poly.entity_id
_entity_poly.type
_entity_poly.pdbx_seq_one_letter_code
_entity_poly.pdbx_strand_id
1 'polypeptide(L)'
;MLGAIIGGAMNVFVDIGAAWLSAIAAIIAAFGAIFAANFTRKTLTFLTKQHEDQQALQRIQMYQSHKEAFMKLLDELEQTYENRYKFTDRDRFYRSIFPENNFNNFSTSVDIKQKGSSGELSDKIACYQILVREILTYTSVDFNKLDNIVTWVMRLKNQLHIVKIKKYKSGDVILDDKMLFSNIFYINREVHHFKYILDNLIIFTGNTFLEKNKPYIFPYSDLLDYCLLYSGPRGLKVYFNNELLVKTLYAVRDHAFRYRDEENATSDHEAIFTKLSDLFKEDTELDEKLGNTNYVYNLIDSCIKYLYNHKLDGHSSLSVQRSKFINNLSDAQKELIAKKDR
;
A
#
# COMPACT_ATOMS: atom_id res chain seq x y z
N MET A 1 85.36 34.95 66.65
CA MET A 1 83.93 35.27 66.88
C MET A 1 83.34 36.34 65.95
N LEU A 2 84.12 37.18 65.26
CA LEU A 2 83.56 38.18 64.32
C LEU A 2 83.09 37.63 62.95
N GLY A 3 83.72 36.56 62.42
CA GLY A 3 83.36 36.00 61.10
C GLY A 3 81.99 35.31 61.03
N ALA A 4 81.49 34.80 62.16
CA ALA A 4 80.19 34.11 62.22
C ALA A 4 79.00 35.09 62.21
N ILE A 5 79.19 36.32 62.68
CA ILE A 5 78.12 37.33 62.76
C ILE A 5 77.90 38.00 61.40
N ILE A 6 78.98 38.22 60.63
CA ILE A 6 78.89 38.79 59.27
C ILE A 6 78.35 37.77 58.25
N GLY A 7 78.75 36.49 58.37
CA GLY A 7 78.21 35.40 57.54
C GLY A 7 76.71 35.13 57.77
N GLY A 8 76.24 35.24 59.03
CA GLY A 8 74.81 35.12 59.35
C GLY A 8 73.97 36.29 58.81
N ALA A 9 74.48 37.52 58.88
CA ALA A 9 73.79 38.70 58.34
C ALA A 9 73.70 38.67 56.80
N MET A 10 74.76 38.23 56.10
CA MET A 10 74.72 38.08 54.64
C MET A 10 73.76 36.97 54.17
N ASN A 11 73.67 35.84 54.88
CA ASN A 11 72.67 34.81 54.57
C ASN A 11 71.24 35.32 54.75
N VAL A 12 70.96 36.10 55.81
CA VAL A 12 69.63 36.69 56.03
C VAL A 12 69.27 37.69 54.92
N PHE A 13 70.21 38.51 54.42
CA PHE A 13 69.94 39.42 53.31
C PHE A 13 69.72 38.70 51.96
N VAL A 14 70.46 37.61 51.70
CA VAL A 14 70.27 36.76 50.52
C VAL A 14 68.95 35.99 50.60
N ASP A 15 68.58 35.47 51.77
CA ASP A 15 67.34 34.75 52.01
C ASP A 15 66.11 35.68 51.90
N ILE A 16 66.20 36.93 52.39
CA ILE A 16 65.14 37.95 52.24
C ILE A 16 64.98 38.35 50.77
N GLY A 17 66.09 38.51 50.02
CA GLY A 17 66.05 38.79 48.58
C GLY A 17 65.46 37.65 47.77
N ALA A 18 65.81 36.40 48.10
CA ALA A 18 65.26 35.21 47.47
C ALA A 18 63.77 35.00 47.80
N ALA A 19 63.33 35.31 49.02
CA ALA A 19 61.93 35.25 49.44
C ALA A 19 61.04 36.26 48.69
N TRP A 20 61.53 37.48 48.44
CA TRP A 20 60.78 38.48 47.68
C TRP A 20 60.71 38.16 46.18
N LEU A 21 61.82 37.71 45.57
CA LEU A 21 61.84 37.28 44.17
C LEU A 21 60.95 36.05 43.93
N SER A 22 60.95 35.09 44.86
CA SER A 22 60.04 33.93 44.79
C SER A 22 58.57 34.32 44.98
N ALA A 23 58.26 35.32 45.82
CA ALA A 23 56.91 35.84 45.96
C ALA A 23 56.41 36.54 44.67
N ILE A 24 57.25 37.34 44.00
CA ILE A 24 56.91 37.95 42.70
C ILE A 24 56.75 36.87 41.62
N ALA A 25 57.66 35.89 41.57
CA ALA A 25 57.56 34.77 40.65
C ALA A 25 56.27 33.96 40.88
N ALA A 26 55.86 33.76 42.14
CA ALA A 26 54.62 33.08 42.50
C ALA A 26 53.38 33.89 42.06
N ILE A 27 53.39 35.22 42.18
CA ILE A 27 52.31 36.08 41.72
C ILE A 27 52.20 36.04 40.19
N ILE A 28 53.32 36.14 39.46
CA ILE A 28 53.35 36.04 37.99
C ILE A 28 52.87 34.66 37.53
N ALA A 29 53.30 33.60 38.20
CA ALA A 29 52.84 32.24 37.94
C ALA A 29 51.33 32.08 38.22
N ALA A 30 50.81 32.69 39.29
CA ALA A 30 49.40 32.68 39.61
C ALA A 30 48.57 33.42 38.54
N PHE A 31 49.03 34.59 38.08
CA PHE A 31 48.38 35.28 36.95
C PHE A 31 48.43 34.44 35.67
N GLY A 32 49.58 33.86 35.33
CA GLY A 32 49.73 32.96 34.19
C GLY A 32 48.77 31.76 34.27
N ALA A 33 48.62 31.16 35.45
CA ALA A 33 47.69 30.07 35.69
C ALA A 33 46.22 30.49 35.55
N ILE A 34 45.84 31.69 36.04
CA ILE A 34 44.47 32.22 35.89
C ILE A 34 44.17 32.52 34.41
N PHE A 35 45.11 33.10 33.67
CA PHE A 35 44.96 33.32 32.23
C PHE A 35 44.85 32.00 31.46
N ALA A 36 45.70 31.03 31.77
CA ALA A 36 45.64 29.69 31.18
C ALA A 36 44.30 29.00 31.50
N ALA A 37 43.81 29.07 32.75
CA ALA A 37 42.53 28.51 33.15
C ALA A 37 41.35 29.18 32.41
N ASN A 38 41.36 30.51 32.27
CA ASN A 38 40.34 31.25 31.53
C ASN A 38 40.36 30.91 30.03
N PHE A 39 41.55 30.76 29.44
CA PHE A 39 41.69 30.32 28.06
C PHE A 39 41.15 28.90 27.86
N THR A 40 41.53 27.96 28.74
CA THR A 40 41.02 26.58 28.70
C THR A 40 39.50 26.52 28.84
N ARG A 41 38.89 27.33 29.72
CA ARG A 41 37.44 27.40 29.87
C ARG A 41 36.75 27.89 28.59
N LYS A 42 37.28 28.94 27.96
CA LYS A 42 36.77 29.45 26.68
C LYS A 42 36.91 28.44 25.55
N THR A 43 38.06 27.77 25.46
CA THR A 43 38.29 26.71 24.48
C THR A 43 37.33 25.55 24.68
N LEU A 44 37.10 25.11 25.92
CA LEU A 44 36.15 24.04 26.21
C LEU A 44 34.72 24.43 25.81
N THR A 45 34.28 25.66 26.12
CA THR A 45 32.95 26.14 25.68
C THR A 45 32.81 26.26 24.16
N PHE A 46 33.90 26.60 23.47
CA PHE A 46 33.93 26.65 22.01
C PHE A 46 33.85 25.24 21.42
N LEU A 47 34.61 24.29 21.96
CA LEU A 47 34.59 22.89 21.53
C LEU A 47 33.24 22.23 21.80
N THR A 48 32.60 22.49 22.94
CA THR A 48 31.25 21.97 23.22
C THR A 48 30.24 22.52 22.23
N LYS A 49 30.29 23.82 21.93
CA LYS A 49 29.42 24.43 20.92
C LYS A 49 29.67 23.86 19.52
N GLN A 50 30.94 23.72 19.12
CA GLN A 50 31.29 23.13 17.84
C GLN A 50 30.82 21.68 17.72
N HIS A 51 30.90 20.92 18.81
CA HIS A 51 30.39 19.56 18.87
C HIS A 51 28.86 19.50 18.78
N GLU A 52 28.14 20.40 19.46
CA GLU A 52 26.68 20.53 19.33
C GLU A 52 26.26 20.87 17.90
N ASP A 53 26.93 21.83 17.26
CA ASP A 53 26.67 22.22 15.88
C ASP A 53 26.93 21.05 14.91
N GLN A 54 28.02 20.29 15.12
CA GLN A 54 28.32 19.08 14.33
C GLN A 54 27.26 17.99 14.51
N GLN A 55 26.79 17.76 15.73
CA GLN A 55 25.72 16.80 16.00
C GLN A 55 24.38 17.22 15.37
N ALA A 56 24.09 18.52 15.33
CA ALA A 56 22.89 19.04 14.67
C ALA A 56 22.96 18.82 13.15
N LEU A 57 24.10 19.13 12.52
CA LEU A 57 24.32 18.88 11.09
C LEU A 57 24.23 17.38 10.75
N GLN A 58 24.82 16.52 11.58
CA GLN A 58 24.75 15.07 11.39
C GLN A 58 23.31 14.55 11.46
N ARG A 59 22.51 15.07 12.41
CA ARG A 59 21.08 14.70 12.52
C ARG A 59 20.28 15.12 11.29
N ILE A 60 20.52 16.32 10.75
CA ILE A 60 19.89 16.79 9.52
C ILE A 60 20.24 15.87 8.35
N GLN A 61 21.52 15.49 8.22
CA GLN A 61 21.98 14.58 7.17
C GLN A 61 21.35 13.18 7.29
N MET A 62 21.28 12.64 8.51
CA MET A 62 20.62 11.35 8.77
C MET A 62 19.14 11.39 8.40
N TYR A 63 18.43 12.45 8.80
CA TYR A 63 17.02 12.65 8.43
C TYR A 63 16.82 12.70 6.92
N GLN A 64 17.64 13.49 6.20
CA GLN A 64 17.57 13.60 4.74
C GLN A 64 17.85 12.26 4.07
N SER A 65 18.93 11.58 4.48
CA SER A 65 19.32 10.28 3.92
C SER A 65 18.26 9.21 4.15
N HIS A 66 17.67 9.15 5.34
CA HIS A 66 16.60 8.21 5.66
C HIS A 66 15.33 8.49 4.85
N LYS A 67 14.97 9.78 4.68
CA LYS A 67 13.86 10.18 3.83
C LYS A 67 14.09 9.80 2.37
N GLU A 68 15.30 10.00 1.85
CA GLU A 68 15.68 9.58 0.49
C GLU A 68 15.60 8.06 0.32
N ALA A 69 16.11 7.29 1.30
CA ALA A 69 16.00 5.83 1.30
C ALA A 69 14.54 5.37 1.29
N PHE A 70 13.66 6.06 2.03
CA PHE A 70 12.23 5.79 1.98
C PHE A 70 11.63 6.07 0.59
N MET A 71 11.99 7.19 -0.05
CA MET A 71 11.51 7.48 -1.41
C MET A 71 11.96 6.41 -2.41
N LYS A 72 13.21 5.95 -2.29
CA LYS A 72 13.73 4.85 -3.11
C LYS A 72 12.98 3.55 -2.89
N LEU A 73 12.65 3.21 -1.64
CA LEU A 73 11.80 2.06 -1.33
C LEU A 73 10.44 2.16 -2.04
N LEU A 74 9.81 3.34 -2.03
CA LEU A 74 8.55 3.54 -2.74
C LEU A 74 8.70 3.34 -4.26
N ASP A 75 9.80 3.79 -4.86
CA ASP A 75 10.08 3.56 -6.28
C ASP A 75 10.27 2.07 -6.59
N GLU A 76 11.00 1.33 -5.74
CA GLU A 76 11.17 -0.12 -5.87
C GLU A 76 9.83 -0.86 -5.77
N LEU A 77 8.95 -0.43 -4.85
CA LEU A 77 7.60 -0.98 -4.71
C LEU A 77 6.72 -0.68 -5.94
N GLU A 78 6.79 0.52 -6.52
CA GLU A 78 6.06 0.85 -7.75
C GLU A 78 6.54 0.02 -8.96
N GLN A 79 7.86 -0.15 -9.09
CA GLN A 79 8.48 -0.94 -10.16
C GLN A 79 8.14 -2.43 -10.06
N THR A 80 8.17 -2.99 -8.85
CA THR A 80 7.79 -4.39 -8.56
C THR A 80 6.43 -4.76 -9.15
N TYR A 81 5.52 -3.78 -9.24
CA TYR A 81 4.17 -3.96 -9.78
C TYR A 81 3.94 -3.30 -11.13
N GLU A 82 4.99 -3.21 -11.97
CA GLU A 82 4.92 -2.71 -13.34
C GLU A 82 4.28 -1.31 -13.46
N ASN A 83 4.49 -0.46 -12.45
CA ASN A 83 3.90 0.87 -12.35
C ASN A 83 2.36 0.85 -12.50
N ARG A 84 1.70 -0.21 -12.01
CA ARG A 84 0.23 -0.28 -11.94
C ARG A 84 -0.31 0.75 -10.93
N TYR A 85 0.47 1.08 -9.91
CA TYR A 85 0.11 2.02 -8.87
C TYR A 85 1.19 3.09 -8.68
N LYS A 86 0.80 4.21 -8.05
CA LYS A 86 1.68 5.27 -7.59
C LYS A 86 1.41 5.59 -6.13
N PHE A 87 2.45 5.87 -5.39
CA PHE A 87 2.35 6.57 -4.11
C PHE A 87 2.17 8.07 -4.37
N THR A 88 1.04 8.60 -3.92
CA THR A 88 0.72 10.03 -3.88
C THR A 88 1.24 10.65 -2.60
N ASP A 89 1.46 11.97 -2.60
CA ASP A 89 1.88 12.73 -1.42
C ASP A 89 2.98 12.05 -0.59
N ARG A 90 4.05 11.55 -1.25
CA ARG A 90 5.07 10.69 -0.62
C ARG A 90 5.69 11.29 0.64
N ASP A 91 5.85 12.62 0.68
CA ASP A 91 6.30 13.34 1.88
C ASP A 91 5.33 13.24 3.06
N ARG A 92 4.03 13.33 2.77
CA ARG A 92 2.97 13.14 3.78
C ARG A 92 2.95 11.67 4.21
N PHE A 93 3.13 10.74 3.28
CA PHE A 93 3.19 9.33 3.61
C PHE A 93 4.38 9.01 4.53
N TYR A 94 5.58 9.54 4.24
CA TYR A 94 6.74 9.45 5.12
C TYR A 94 6.44 9.99 6.53
N ARG A 95 5.88 11.21 6.62
CA ARG A 95 5.49 11.81 7.90
C ARG A 95 4.39 11.02 8.63
N SER A 96 3.54 10.29 7.91
CA SER A 96 2.54 9.42 8.54
C SER A 96 3.16 8.19 9.19
N ILE A 97 4.31 7.71 8.71
CA ILE A 97 5.02 6.57 9.30
C ILE A 97 5.95 7.05 10.42
N PHE A 98 6.61 8.20 10.22
CA PHE A 98 7.54 8.79 11.18
C PHE A 98 7.05 10.18 11.64
N PRO A 99 5.99 10.26 12.45
CA PRO A 99 5.38 11.55 12.83
C PRO A 99 6.32 12.42 13.66
N GLU A 100 7.18 11.81 14.48
CA GLU A 100 8.12 12.52 15.36
C GLU A 100 9.40 12.97 14.65
N ASN A 101 9.65 12.51 13.42
CA ASN A 101 10.88 12.81 12.70
C ASN A 101 10.89 14.24 12.15
N ASN A 102 11.85 15.03 12.62
CA ASN A 102 12.14 16.39 12.17
C ASN A 102 13.65 16.66 12.27
N PHE A 103 14.09 17.90 12.02
CA PHE A 103 15.53 18.22 12.07
C PHE A 103 16.14 18.12 13.48
N ASN A 104 15.33 18.16 14.54
CA ASN A 104 15.78 18.10 15.93
C ASN A 104 15.67 16.68 16.52
N ASN A 105 14.66 15.92 16.10
CA ASN A 105 14.34 14.58 16.57
C ASN A 105 14.32 13.57 15.42
N PHE A 106 15.09 12.49 15.52
CA PHE A 106 15.21 11.49 14.46
C PHE A 106 15.25 10.07 15.04
N SER A 107 14.35 9.23 14.54
CA SER A 107 14.33 7.79 14.79
C SER A 107 14.17 7.03 13.48
N THR A 108 14.91 5.93 13.33
CA THR A 108 14.73 4.96 12.24
C THR A 108 13.69 3.90 12.58
N SER A 109 13.34 3.76 13.86
CA SER A 109 12.40 2.75 14.33
C SER A 109 11.07 3.37 14.75
N VAL A 110 10.01 2.58 14.58
CA VAL A 110 8.64 2.90 14.98
C VAL A 110 8.13 1.73 15.83
N ASP A 111 7.57 2.02 17.00
CA ASP A 111 6.92 0.98 17.81
C ASP A 111 5.54 0.65 17.22
N ILE A 112 5.43 -0.52 16.59
CA ILE A 112 4.17 -1.00 16.00
C ILE A 112 3.27 -1.76 16.99
N LYS A 113 3.75 -2.05 18.21
CA LYS A 113 2.99 -2.81 19.22
C LYS A 113 2.03 -1.92 19.98
N GLN A 114 2.37 -0.65 20.13
CA GLN A 114 1.48 0.33 20.73
C GLN A 114 0.42 0.76 19.72
N LYS A 115 -0.79 1.00 20.22
CA LYS A 115 -1.87 1.56 19.41
C LYS A 115 -1.48 3.00 19.06
N GLY A 116 -1.03 3.20 17.83
CA GLY A 116 -0.62 4.50 17.32
C GLY A 116 -1.80 5.41 17.03
N SER A 117 -1.49 6.67 16.71
CA SER A 117 -2.46 7.64 16.22
C SER A 117 -3.01 7.25 14.85
N SER A 118 -4.14 7.87 14.46
CA SER A 118 -4.73 7.61 13.15
C SER A 118 -3.74 7.93 12.03
N GLY A 119 -3.58 7.00 11.09
CA GLY A 119 -2.65 7.14 9.98
C GLY A 119 -1.21 6.75 10.29
N GLU A 120 -0.86 6.30 11.49
CA GLU A 120 0.45 5.70 11.76
C GLU A 120 0.59 4.30 11.14
N LEU A 121 1.81 3.75 11.15
CA LEU A 121 2.08 2.41 10.63
C LEU A 121 1.24 1.33 11.34
N SER A 122 1.06 1.44 12.66
CA SER A 122 0.23 0.52 13.44
C SER A 122 -1.25 0.57 13.05
N ASP A 123 -1.82 1.75 12.73
CA ASP A 123 -3.20 1.88 12.23
C ASP A 123 -3.36 1.27 10.83
N LYS A 124 -2.36 1.43 9.95
CA LYS A 124 -2.34 0.78 8.62
C LYS A 124 -2.32 -0.75 8.74
N ILE A 125 -1.49 -1.28 9.65
CA ILE A 125 -1.42 -2.71 9.93
C ILE A 125 -2.76 -3.21 10.47
N ALA A 126 -3.35 -2.51 11.43
CA ALA A 126 -4.65 -2.85 12.00
C ALA A 126 -5.75 -2.84 10.92
N CYS A 127 -5.75 -1.84 10.02
CA CYS A 127 -6.67 -1.76 8.89
C CYS A 127 -6.56 -2.99 7.98
N TYR A 128 -5.34 -3.43 7.65
CA TYR A 128 -5.11 -4.65 6.88
C TYR A 128 -5.56 -5.92 7.61
N GLN A 129 -5.28 -6.03 8.91
CA GLN A 129 -5.71 -7.17 9.72
C GLN A 129 -7.24 -7.27 9.82
N ILE A 130 -7.94 -6.13 9.93
CA ILE A 130 -9.40 -6.09 9.89
C ILE A 130 -9.90 -6.56 8.52
N LEU A 131 -9.36 -6.01 7.43
CA LEU A 131 -9.71 -6.45 6.07
C LEU A 131 -9.57 -7.97 5.90
N VAL A 132 -8.43 -8.54 6.30
CA VAL A 132 -8.20 -9.99 6.18
C VAL A 132 -9.16 -10.80 7.05
N ARG A 133 -9.51 -10.32 8.25
CA ARG A 133 -10.50 -10.97 9.11
C ARG A 133 -11.90 -10.93 8.50
N GLU A 134 -12.32 -9.80 7.92
CA GLU A 134 -13.61 -9.72 7.21
C GLU A 134 -13.66 -10.74 6.06
N ILE A 135 -12.57 -10.86 5.29
CA ILE A 135 -12.46 -11.88 4.22
C ILE A 135 -12.50 -13.30 4.79
N LEU A 136 -11.75 -13.59 5.87
CA LEU A 136 -11.69 -14.93 6.47
C LEU A 136 -12.99 -15.37 7.14
N THR A 137 -13.76 -14.42 7.67
CA THR A 137 -15.06 -14.68 8.32
C THR A 137 -16.24 -14.62 7.36
N TYR A 138 -15.95 -14.43 6.07
CA TYR A 138 -16.93 -14.48 5.01
C TYR A 138 -17.22 -15.94 4.65
N THR A 139 -18.36 -16.44 5.14
CA THR A 139 -18.78 -17.85 4.96
C THR A 139 -20.00 -18.02 4.07
N SER A 140 -20.71 -16.93 3.78
CA SER A 140 -21.96 -16.93 3.02
C SER A 140 -22.20 -15.54 2.42
N VAL A 141 -23.02 -15.48 1.38
CA VAL A 141 -23.42 -14.22 0.72
C VAL A 141 -24.03 -13.26 1.74
N ASP A 142 -23.29 -12.20 2.07
CA ASP A 142 -23.70 -11.15 2.99
C ASP A 142 -23.23 -9.79 2.46
N PHE A 143 -24.15 -9.02 1.90
CA PHE A 143 -23.85 -7.72 1.31
C PHE A 143 -23.32 -6.70 2.33
N ASN A 144 -23.66 -6.82 3.62
CA ASN A 144 -23.09 -5.93 4.64
C ASN A 144 -21.61 -6.24 4.86
N LYS A 145 -21.22 -7.53 4.84
CA LYS A 145 -19.81 -7.92 4.90
C LYS A 145 -19.04 -7.48 3.66
N LEU A 146 -19.62 -7.62 2.46
CA LEU A 146 -18.98 -7.13 1.24
C LEU A 146 -18.79 -5.62 1.27
N ASP A 147 -19.74 -4.86 1.81
CA ASP A 147 -19.61 -3.42 2.00
C ASP A 147 -18.52 -3.05 3.00
N ASN A 148 -18.40 -3.81 4.09
CA ASN A 148 -17.28 -3.66 5.03
C ASN A 148 -15.94 -3.93 4.32
N ILE A 149 -15.84 -5.00 3.54
CA ILE A 149 -14.62 -5.33 2.79
C ILE A 149 -14.25 -4.19 1.83
N VAL A 150 -15.20 -3.68 1.04
CA VAL A 150 -15.03 -2.53 0.15
C VAL A 150 -14.53 -1.30 0.93
N THR A 151 -15.15 -1.02 2.07
CA THR A 151 -14.80 0.11 2.94
C THR A 151 -13.37 -0.04 3.47
N TRP A 152 -12.98 -1.23 3.93
CA TRP A 152 -11.63 -1.48 4.45
C TRP A 152 -10.55 -1.43 3.38
N VAL A 153 -10.84 -1.91 2.16
CA VAL A 153 -9.92 -1.75 1.02
C VAL A 153 -9.73 -0.28 0.69
N MET A 154 -10.82 0.49 0.57
CA MET A 154 -10.74 1.93 0.30
C MET A 154 -9.92 2.65 1.37
N ARG A 155 -10.22 2.38 2.65
CA ARG A 155 -9.49 2.97 3.79
C ARG A 155 -8.00 2.62 3.73
N LEU A 156 -7.66 1.36 3.48
CA LEU A 156 -6.28 0.91 3.42
C LEU A 156 -5.52 1.59 2.27
N LYS A 157 -6.11 1.66 1.06
CA LYS A 157 -5.50 2.36 -0.09
C LYS A 157 -5.24 3.84 0.21
N ASN A 158 -6.21 4.51 0.82
CA ASN A 158 -6.07 5.91 1.22
C ASN A 158 -4.96 6.08 2.26
N GLN A 159 -4.88 5.19 3.26
CA GLN A 159 -3.83 5.23 4.28
C GLN A 159 -2.44 4.92 3.72
N LEU A 160 -2.34 4.08 2.70
CA LEU A 160 -1.10 3.79 1.97
C LEU A 160 -0.77 4.84 0.90
N HIS A 161 -1.65 5.84 0.70
CA HIS A 161 -1.52 6.87 -0.33
C HIS A 161 -1.39 6.32 -1.76
N ILE A 162 -2.06 5.21 -2.07
CA ILE A 162 -1.92 4.53 -3.37
C ILE A 162 -3.03 4.93 -4.33
N VAL A 163 -2.67 5.31 -5.55
CA VAL A 163 -3.59 5.51 -6.68
C VAL A 163 -3.16 4.69 -7.90
N LYS A 164 -4.09 4.36 -8.80
CA LYS A 164 -3.73 3.77 -10.11
C LYS A 164 -3.43 4.86 -11.12
N ILE A 165 -2.44 4.59 -11.98
CA ILE A 165 -2.02 5.48 -13.07
C ILE A 165 -2.59 5.04 -14.43
N LYS A 166 -2.85 3.73 -14.60
CA LYS A 166 -3.26 3.17 -15.89
C LYS A 166 -4.74 3.44 -16.20
N LYS A 167 -5.05 3.56 -17.50
CA LYS A 167 -6.42 3.60 -18.02
C LYS A 167 -7.24 2.41 -17.51
N TYR A 168 -8.55 2.60 -17.42
CA TYR A 168 -9.45 1.54 -17.01
C TYR A 168 -9.37 0.35 -17.96
N LYS A 169 -9.37 -0.85 -17.37
CA LYS A 169 -9.41 -2.14 -18.07
C LYS A 169 -10.64 -2.92 -17.62
N SER A 170 -11.10 -3.86 -18.45
CA SER A 170 -12.26 -4.67 -18.07
C SER A 170 -12.01 -5.44 -16.78
N GLY A 171 -12.99 -5.38 -15.89
CA GLY A 171 -12.91 -5.92 -14.54
C GLY A 171 -12.44 -4.90 -13.50
N ASP A 172 -11.93 -3.72 -13.87
CA ASP A 172 -11.61 -2.66 -12.90
C ASP A 172 -12.85 -2.29 -12.10
N VAL A 173 -12.72 -2.19 -10.77
CA VAL A 173 -13.81 -1.76 -9.89
C VAL A 173 -13.57 -0.30 -9.50
N ILE A 174 -14.58 0.53 -9.71
CA ILE A 174 -14.55 1.98 -9.52
C ILE A 174 -15.59 2.34 -8.46
N LEU A 175 -15.23 3.18 -7.50
CA LEU A 175 -16.10 3.75 -6.48
C LEU A 175 -15.96 5.28 -6.53
N ASP A 176 -17.04 5.99 -6.83
CA ASP A 176 -17.06 7.47 -6.94
C ASP A 176 -15.92 8.00 -7.84
N ASP A 177 -15.80 7.41 -9.04
CA ASP A 177 -14.76 7.70 -10.05
C ASP A 177 -13.31 7.41 -9.62
N LYS A 178 -13.11 6.85 -8.41
CA LYS A 178 -11.81 6.38 -7.93
C LYS A 178 -11.72 4.88 -8.07
N MET A 179 -10.60 4.39 -8.56
CA MET A 179 -10.45 2.96 -8.72
C MET A 179 -10.20 2.25 -7.38
N LEU A 180 -11.13 1.38 -7.01
CA LEU A 180 -11.09 0.56 -5.82
C LEU A 180 -10.25 -0.71 -6.03
N PHE A 181 -10.53 -1.48 -7.09
CA PHE A 181 -9.76 -2.68 -7.45
C PHE A 181 -9.27 -2.58 -8.89
N SER A 182 -8.02 -2.99 -9.11
CA SER A 182 -7.42 -3.08 -10.44
C SER A 182 -8.01 -4.17 -11.31
N ASN A 183 -8.68 -5.15 -10.71
CA ASN A 183 -9.48 -6.13 -11.43
C ASN A 183 -10.26 -6.97 -10.41
N ILE A 184 -11.57 -7.09 -10.63
CA ILE A 184 -12.47 -7.88 -9.79
C ILE A 184 -12.13 -9.37 -9.79
N PHE A 185 -11.49 -9.87 -10.84
CA PHE A 185 -11.05 -11.26 -10.94
C PHE A 185 -9.74 -11.52 -10.19
N TYR A 186 -8.91 -10.51 -9.94
CA TYR A 186 -7.58 -10.63 -9.31
C TYR A 186 -7.50 -9.98 -7.92
N ILE A 187 -8.60 -9.97 -7.16
CA ILE A 187 -8.63 -9.25 -5.87
C ILE A 187 -7.70 -9.89 -4.85
N ASN A 188 -7.59 -11.22 -4.84
CA ASN A 188 -6.64 -11.93 -3.97
C ASN A 188 -5.23 -11.34 -4.14
N ARG A 189 -4.80 -11.21 -5.40
CA ARG A 189 -3.51 -10.62 -5.75
C ARG A 189 -3.39 -9.18 -5.26
N GLU A 190 -4.43 -8.36 -5.36
CA GLU A 190 -4.40 -6.98 -4.86
C GLU A 190 -4.28 -6.90 -3.33
N VAL A 191 -4.98 -7.75 -2.57
CA VAL A 191 -4.82 -7.82 -1.11
C VAL A 191 -3.42 -8.31 -0.73
N HIS A 192 -2.86 -9.27 -1.46
CA HIS A 192 -1.47 -9.69 -1.31
C HIS A 192 -0.48 -8.55 -1.58
N HIS A 193 -0.76 -7.65 -2.54
CA HIS A 193 0.08 -6.49 -2.78
C HIS A 193 0.07 -5.52 -1.59
N PHE A 194 -1.09 -5.29 -0.96
CA PHE A 194 -1.14 -4.49 0.26
C PHE A 194 -0.29 -5.09 1.38
N LYS A 195 -0.33 -6.42 1.54
CA LYS A 195 0.55 -7.12 2.50
C LYS A 195 2.01 -6.87 2.18
N TYR A 196 2.41 -7.06 0.93
CA TYR A 196 3.80 -6.91 0.53
C TYR A 196 4.33 -5.49 0.78
N ILE A 197 3.52 -4.48 0.47
CA ILE A 197 3.85 -3.08 0.77
C ILE A 197 4.02 -2.90 2.29
N LEU A 198 3.07 -3.36 3.10
CA LEU A 198 3.15 -3.26 4.56
C LEU A 198 4.36 -3.98 5.13
N ASP A 199 4.66 -5.19 4.67
CA ASP A 199 5.82 -5.97 5.12
C ASP A 199 7.12 -5.20 4.85
N ASN A 200 7.27 -4.59 3.66
CA ASN A 200 8.44 -3.77 3.34
C ASN A 200 8.54 -2.51 4.24
N LEU A 201 7.43 -1.86 4.53
CA LEU A 201 7.40 -0.71 5.44
C LEU A 201 7.78 -1.11 6.87
N ILE A 202 7.30 -2.27 7.33
CA ILE A 202 7.62 -2.83 8.64
C ILE A 202 9.13 -3.12 8.76
N ILE A 203 9.71 -3.79 7.76
CA ILE A 203 11.16 -4.03 7.71
C ILE A 203 11.93 -2.71 7.72
N PHE A 204 11.50 -1.73 6.92
CA PHE A 204 12.14 -0.42 6.84
C PHE A 204 12.18 0.29 8.20
N THR A 205 11.14 0.12 9.02
CA THR A 205 11.08 0.63 10.41
C THR A 205 11.83 -0.23 11.44
N GLY A 206 12.62 -1.22 11.01
CA GLY A 206 13.38 -2.10 11.90
C GLY A 206 12.54 -3.15 12.64
N ASN A 207 11.31 -3.40 12.20
CA ASN A 207 10.40 -4.39 12.77
C ASN A 207 10.43 -5.72 11.99
N THR A 208 9.97 -6.79 12.62
CA THR A 208 9.81 -8.11 11.97
C THR A 208 8.50 -8.21 11.19
N PHE A 209 8.50 -8.95 10.08
CA PHE A 209 7.34 -9.19 9.20
C PHE A 209 6.03 -9.51 9.97
N LEU A 210 4.89 -9.15 9.37
CA LEU A 210 3.60 -9.67 9.83
C LEU A 210 3.60 -11.19 9.67
N GLU A 211 3.04 -11.89 10.66
CA GLU A 211 2.85 -13.34 10.61
C GLU A 211 2.25 -13.78 9.27
N LYS A 212 2.61 -14.97 8.82
CA LYS A 212 2.03 -15.54 7.60
C LYS A 212 0.53 -15.69 7.81
N ASN A 213 -0.24 -14.89 7.08
CA ASN A 213 -1.68 -15.07 7.03
C ASN A 213 -2.00 -16.48 6.56
N LYS A 214 -3.04 -17.07 7.15
CA LYS A 214 -3.67 -18.25 6.57
C LYS A 214 -4.07 -17.94 5.12
N PRO A 215 -3.96 -18.91 4.20
CA PRO A 215 -4.50 -18.73 2.87
C PRO A 215 -5.98 -18.37 2.99
N TYR A 216 -6.40 -17.31 2.32
CA TYR A 216 -7.78 -16.87 2.23
C TYR A 216 -8.20 -16.85 0.76
N ILE A 217 -9.48 -17.11 0.53
CA ILE A 217 -10.09 -17.03 -0.80
C ILE A 217 -11.04 -15.84 -0.73
N PHE A 218 -10.75 -14.80 -1.51
CA PHE A 218 -11.63 -13.65 -1.60
C PHE A 218 -12.93 -14.05 -2.31
N PRO A 219 -14.11 -13.63 -1.82
CA PRO A 219 -15.41 -13.95 -2.43
C PRO A 219 -15.66 -13.11 -3.69
N TYR A 220 -14.83 -13.29 -4.72
CA TYR A 220 -14.88 -12.45 -5.92
C TYR A 220 -16.19 -12.64 -6.71
N SER A 221 -16.78 -13.84 -6.69
CA SER A 221 -18.09 -14.11 -7.31
C SER A 221 -19.14 -13.20 -6.71
N ASP A 222 -19.19 -13.18 -5.38
CA ASP A 222 -20.21 -12.46 -4.63
C ASP A 222 -19.95 -10.96 -4.68
N LEU A 223 -18.68 -10.54 -4.73
CA LEU A 223 -18.35 -9.14 -4.98
C LEU A 223 -18.73 -8.73 -6.40
N LEU A 224 -18.55 -9.61 -7.41
CA LEU A 224 -18.99 -9.34 -8.78
C LEU A 224 -20.51 -9.23 -8.86
N ASP A 225 -21.24 -10.14 -8.20
CA ASP A 225 -22.68 -10.03 -8.03
C ASP A 225 -23.05 -8.71 -7.36
N TYR A 226 -22.41 -8.37 -6.26
CA TYR A 226 -22.62 -7.12 -5.54
C TYR A 226 -22.37 -5.90 -6.43
N CYS A 227 -21.25 -5.86 -7.15
CA CYS A 227 -20.93 -4.73 -8.02
C CYS A 227 -21.90 -4.62 -9.20
N LEU A 228 -22.35 -5.75 -9.77
CA LEU A 228 -23.27 -5.75 -10.91
C LEU A 228 -24.69 -5.36 -10.48
N LEU A 229 -25.17 -5.91 -9.35
CA LEU A 229 -26.52 -5.68 -8.82
C LEU A 229 -26.69 -4.28 -8.20
N TYR A 230 -25.65 -3.78 -7.52
CA TYR A 230 -25.68 -2.49 -6.83
C TYR A 230 -24.92 -1.38 -7.58
N SER A 231 -24.70 -1.56 -8.89
CA SER A 231 -24.14 -0.54 -9.76
C SER A 231 -25.08 0.66 -9.93
N GLY A 232 -25.09 1.58 -8.96
CA GLY A 232 -25.92 2.78 -9.03
C GLY A 232 -26.03 3.56 -7.72
N PRO A 233 -26.57 2.98 -6.64
CA PRO A 233 -26.87 3.72 -5.41
C PRO A 233 -25.64 4.19 -4.62
N ARG A 234 -24.49 3.53 -4.80
CA ARG A 234 -23.27 3.75 -4.00
C ARG A 234 -22.05 4.17 -4.83
N GLY A 235 -22.24 4.54 -6.09
CA GLY A 235 -21.13 4.91 -6.98
C GLY A 235 -20.18 3.76 -7.36
N LEU A 236 -20.43 2.54 -6.89
CA LEU A 236 -19.64 1.34 -7.22
C LEU A 236 -19.99 0.84 -8.62
N LYS A 237 -19.00 0.64 -9.49
CA LYS A 237 -19.18 0.18 -10.87
C LYS A 237 -18.03 -0.75 -11.25
N VAL A 238 -18.31 -1.78 -12.04
CA VAL A 238 -17.25 -2.54 -12.73
C VAL A 238 -17.14 -1.99 -14.13
N TYR A 239 -15.95 -1.53 -14.50
CA TYR A 239 -15.66 -1.10 -15.85
C TYR A 239 -15.50 -2.32 -16.76
N PHE A 240 -16.14 -2.28 -17.91
CA PHE A 240 -15.98 -3.25 -18.98
C PHE A 240 -15.96 -2.49 -20.30
N ASN A 241 -15.06 -2.85 -21.21
CA ASN A 241 -15.01 -2.25 -22.54
C ASN A 241 -16.30 -2.51 -23.33
N ASN A 242 -16.95 -3.66 -23.11
CA ASN A 242 -18.30 -3.96 -23.60
C ASN A 242 -19.18 -4.43 -22.44
N GLU A 243 -19.62 -3.47 -21.63
CA GLU A 243 -20.43 -3.70 -20.42
C GLU A 243 -21.65 -4.58 -20.68
N LEU A 244 -22.34 -4.37 -21.80
CA LEU A 244 -23.56 -5.09 -22.08
C LEU A 244 -23.32 -6.56 -22.45
N LEU A 245 -22.29 -6.83 -23.27
CA LEU A 245 -21.89 -8.21 -23.58
C LEU A 245 -21.53 -8.94 -22.28
N VAL A 246 -20.72 -8.32 -21.43
CA VAL A 246 -20.29 -8.93 -20.16
C VAL A 246 -21.47 -9.19 -19.24
N LYS A 247 -22.36 -8.20 -19.03
CA LYS A 247 -23.57 -8.38 -18.21
C LYS A 247 -24.46 -9.51 -18.73
N THR A 248 -24.55 -9.66 -20.05
CA THR A 248 -25.37 -10.73 -20.63
C THR A 248 -24.72 -12.10 -20.46
N LEU A 249 -23.42 -12.24 -20.73
CA LEU A 249 -22.68 -13.48 -20.49
C LEU A 249 -22.73 -13.88 -19.02
N TYR A 250 -22.67 -12.90 -18.11
CA TYR A 250 -22.83 -13.12 -16.68
C TYR A 250 -24.22 -13.62 -16.31
N ALA A 251 -25.28 -13.01 -16.85
CA ALA A 251 -26.65 -13.45 -16.63
C ALA A 251 -26.89 -14.89 -17.10
N VAL A 252 -26.31 -15.29 -18.24
CA VAL A 252 -26.36 -16.68 -18.71
C VAL A 252 -25.60 -17.62 -17.77
N ARG A 253 -24.44 -17.19 -17.24
CA ARG A 253 -23.68 -17.97 -16.25
C ARG A 253 -24.50 -18.20 -14.98
N ASP A 254 -25.09 -17.14 -14.43
CA ASP A 254 -25.89 -17.20 -13.21
C ASP A 254 -27.13 -18.08 -13.40
N HIS A 255 -27.81 -17.93 -14.54
CA HIS A 255 -28.90 -18.83 -14.91
C HIS A 255 -28.43 -20.29 -14.92
N ALA A 256 -27.37 -20.60 -15.66
CA ALA A 256 -26.85 -21.96 -15.75
C ALA A 256 -26.45 -22.55 -14.39
N PHE A 257 -25.89 -21.74 -13.51
CA PHE A 257 -25.54 -22.14 -12.14
C PHE A 257 -26.76 -22.57 -11.32
N ARG A 258 -27.85 -21.78 -11.35
CA ARG A 258 -29.06 -22.07 -10.56
C ARG A 258 -29.71 -23.41 -10.91
N TYR A 259 -29.72 -23.75 -12.20
CA TYR A 259 -30.35 -24.96 -12.72
C TYR A 259 -29.43 -26.19 -12.73
N ARG A 260 -28.15 -26.02 -12.35
CA ARG A 260 -27.14 -27.08 -12.37
C ARG A 260 -27.33 -28.13 -11.27
N ASP A 261 -27.88 -27.72 -10.14
CA ASP A 261 -28.08 -28.59 -8.98
C ASP A 261 -29.55 -29.07 -8.87
N GLU A 262 -30.40 -28.73 -9.85
CA GLU A 262 -31.77 -29.22 -9.93
C GLU A 262 -31.83 -30.68 -10.40
N GLU A 263 -32.88 -31.41 -10.00
CA GLU A 263 -33.08 -32.84 -10.32
C GLU A 263 -33.11 -33.12 -11.84
N ASN A 264 -33.32 -32.09 -12.67
CA ASN A 264 -33.35 -32.13 -14.13
C ASN A 264 -32.14 -31.45 -14.78
N ALA A 265 -31.04 -31.22 -14.05
CA ALA A 265 -29.84 -30.61 -14.60
C ALA A 265 -29.31 -31.41 -15.80
N THR A 266 -29.30 -30.78 -16.97
CA THR A 266 -28.74 -31.37 -18.18
C THR A 266 -27.23 -31.15 -18.26
N SER A 267 -26.55 -31.96 -19.06
CA SER A 267 -25.13 -31.76 -19.40
C SER A 267 -24.83 -30.35 -19.96
N ASP A 268 -25.83 -29.72 -20.58
CA ASP A 268 -25.71 -28.40 -21.17
C ASP A 268 -25.56 -27.29 -20.11
N HIS A 269 -26.19 -27.44 -18.93
CA HIS A 269 -26.04 -26.52 -17.80
C HIS A 269 -24.61 -26.49 -17.26
N GLU A 270 -24.07 -27.67 -16.96
CA GLU A 270 -22.70 -27.79 -16.45
C GLU A 270 -21.68 -27.32 -17.49
N ALA A 271 -21.89 -27.65 -18.77
CA ALA A 271 -21.00 -27.24 -19.85
C ALA A 271 -20.96 -25.71 -20.04
N ILE A 272 -22.13 -25.05 -20.08
CA ILE A 272 -22.18 -23.59 -20.27
C ILE A 272 -21.69 -22.86 -19.00
N PHE A 273 -22.06 -23.36 -17.82
CA PHE A 273 -21.59 -22.81 -16.55
C PHE A 273 -20.07 -22.90 -16.45
N THR A 274 -19.47 -24.05 -16.76
CA THR A 274 -18.01 -24.25 -16.76
C THR A 274 -17.34 -23.30 -17.75
N LYS A 275 -17.83 -23.25 -18.99
CA LYS A 275 -17.26 -22.40 -20.04
C LYS A 275 -17.29 -20.91 -19.68
N LEU A 276 -18.40 -20.43 -19.11
CA LEU A 276 -18.54 -19.03 -18.68
C LEU A 276 -17.78 -18.75 -17.38
N SER A 277 -17.73 -19.70 -16.45
CA SER A 277 -16.89 -19.59 -15.25
C SER A 277 -15.42 -19.49 -15.63
N ASP A 278 -14.97 -20.26 -16.62
CA ASP A 278 -13.61 -20.18 -17.18
C ASP A 278 -13.28 -18.84 -17.83
N LEU A 279 -14.28 -18.16 -18.40
CA LEU A 279 -14.13 -16.80 -18.90
C LEU A 279 -13.90 -15.80 -17.76
N PHE A 280 -14.59 -15.98 -16.64
CA PHE A 280 -14.55 -15.09 -15.47
C PHE A 280 -13.55 -15.54 -14.39
N LYS A 281 -12.67 -16.50 -14.68
CA LYS A 281 -11.62 -16.94 -13.75
C LYS A 281 -10.52 -15.89 -13.60
N GLU A 282 -9.91 -15.89 -12.41
CA GLU A 282 -8.84 -14.99 -11.97
C GLU A 282 -7.81 -14.76 -13.08
N ASP A 283 -7.22 -15.78 -13.70
CA ASP A 283 -6.13 -15.64 -14.70
C ASP A 283 -6.53 -15.25 -16.14
N THR A 284 -7.75 -14.76 -16.36
CA THR A 284 -8.19 -14.40 -17.72
C THR A 284 -8.01 -12.90 -18.01
N GLU A 285 -7.22 -12.57 -19.04
CA GLU A 285 -7.32 -11.25 -19.70
C GLU A 285 -8.66 -11.17 -20.45
N LEU A 286 -9.71 -10.79 -19.72
CA LEU A 286 -11.09 -10.76 -20.24
C LEU A 286 -11.18 -9.95 -21.53
N ASP A 287 -10.47 -8.83 -21.60
CA ASP A 287 -10.40 -8.00 -22.81
C ASP A 287 -9.74 -8.70 -23.99
N GLU A 288 -8.70 -9.49 -23.78
CA GLU A 288 -8.02 -10.22 -24.85
C GLU A 288 -8.94 -11.34 -25.38
N LYS A 289 -9.56 -12.11 -24.48
CA LYS A 289 -10.51 -13.17 -24.87
C LYS A 289 -11.74 -12.58 -25.56
N LEU A 290 -12.30 -11.49 -25.06
CA LEU A 290 -13.44 -10.81 -25.66
C LEU A 290 -13.08 -10.01 -26.93
N GLY A 291 -11.79 -9.69 -27.12
CA GLY A 291 -11.28 -9.13 -28.37
C GLY A 291 -11.16 -10.17 -29.49
N ASN A 292 -11.09 -11.46 -29.16
CA ASN A 292 -11.06 -12.53 -30.15
C ASN A 292 -12.47 -12.82 -30.70
N THR A 293 -12.76 -12.32 -31.90
CA THR A 293 -14.07 -12.45 -32.56
C THR A 293 -14.54 -13.90 -32.68
N ASN A 294 -13.64 -14.84 -33.02
CA ASN A 294 -14.01 -16.26 -33.16
C ASN A 294 -14.37 -16.88 -31.82
N TYR A 295 -13.62 -16.54 -30.76
CA TYR A 295 -13.93 -17.00 -29.41
C TYR A 295 -15.28 -16.46 -28.93
N VAL A 296 -15.49 -15.15 -29.02
CA VAL A 296 -16.76 -14.50 -28.64
C VAL A 296 -17.91 -15.10 -29.41
N TYR A 297 -17.76 -15.29 -30.72
CA TYR A 297 -18.78 -15.92 -31.55
C TYR A 297 -19.15 -17.33 -31.04
N ASN A 298 -18.16 -18.20 -30.85
CA ASN A 298 -18.39 -19.57 -30.38
C ASN A 298 -19.00 -19.59 -28.96
N LEU A 299 -18.66 -18.61 -28.12
CA LEU A 299 -19.24 -18.46 -26.80
C LEU A 299 -20.72 -18.05 -26.88
N ILE A 300 -21.01 -17.05 -27.72
CA ILE A 300 -22.35 -16.56 -28.01
C ILE A 300 -23.24 -17.67 -28.55
N ASP A 301 -22.77 -18.42 -29.54
CA ASP A 301 -23.51 -19.54 -30.14
C ASP A 301 -23.83 -20.61 -29.09
N SER A 302 -22.87 -20.94 -28.21
CA SER A 302 -23.13 -21.86 -27.08
C SER A 302 -24.19 -21.31 -26.13
N CYS A 303 -24.15 -20.01 -25.80
CA CYS A 303 -25.15 -19.38 -24.94
C CYS A 303 -26.54 -19.38 -25.59
N ILE A 304 -26.65 -19.09 -26.89
CA ILE A 304 -27.92 -19.08 -27.62
C ILE A 304 -28.50 -20.50 -27.69
N LYS A 305 -27.69 -21.51 -28.01
CA LYS A 305 -28.11 -22.92 -28.02
C LYS A 305 -28.61 -23.37 -26.65
N TYR A 306 -27.85 -23.04 -25.60
CA TYR A 306 -28.25 -23.29 -24.22
C TYR A 306 -29.63 -22.68 -23.91
N LEU A 307 -29.80 -21.38 -24.17
CA LEU A 307 -31.08 -20.69 -23.92
C LEU A 307 -32.25 -21.23 -24.76
N TYR A 308 -31.98 -21.74 -25.97
CA TYR A 308 -33.00 -22.33 -26.84
C TYR A 308 -33.45 -23.71 -26.36
N ASN A 309 -32.51 -24.58 -25.98
CA ASN A 309 -32.77 -25.94 -25.52
C ASN A 309 -33.55 -25.96 -24.20
N HIS A 310 -33.33 -24.96 -23.35
CA HIS A 310 -33.93 -24.89 -22.03
C HIS A 310 -35.20 -24.08 -21.95
N LYS A 311 -35.96 -23.95 -23.07
CA LYS A 311 -37.28 -23.29 -23.19
C LYS A 311 -37.69 -22.62 -21.88
N LEU A 312 -37.22 -21.41 -21.65
CA LEU A 312 -37.53 -20.68 -20.44
C LEU A 312 -39.00 -20.29 -20.52
N ASP A 313 -39.84 -21.17 -19.98
CA ASP A 313 -41.28 -21.06 -19.99
C ASP A 313 -41.69 -19.70 -19.40
N GLY A 314 -42.34 -18.88 -20.23
CA GLY A 314 -43.23 -17.82 -19.74
C GLY A 314 -42.72 -16.38 -19.65
N HIS A 315 -41.45 -16.05 -19.90
CA HIS A 315 -41.01 -14.65 -19.86
C HIS A 315 -40.57 -14.10 -21.21
N SER A 316 -41.38 -13.20 -21.76
CA SER A 316 -41.13 -12.28 -22.89
C SER A 316 -39.80 -11.49 -22.81
N SER A 317 -39.07 -11.61 -21.70
CA SER A 317 -37.77 -11.03 -21.44
C SER A 317 -36.65 -11.64 -22.30
N LEU A 318 -36.67 -12.93 -22.66
CA LEU A 318 -35.49 -13.58 -23.26
C LEU A 318 -35.37 -13.54 -24.77
N SER A 319 -36.48 -13.55 -25.54
CA SER A 319 -36.43 -13.19 -26.97
C SER A 319 -36.05 -11.72 -27.15
N VAL A 320 -36.49 -10.88 -26.21
CA VAL A 320 -36.06 -9.49 -26.06
C VAL A 320 -34.60 -9.41 -25.61
N GLN A 321 -34.10 -10.28 -24.72
CA GLN A 321 -32.68 -10.31 -24.33
C GLN A 321 -31.81 -10.87 -25.44
N ARG A 322 -32.24 -11.87 -26.21
CA ARG A 322 -31.54 -12.37 -27.41
C ARG A 322 -31.51 -11.30 -28.48
N SER A 323 -32.62 -10.63 -28.74
CA SER A 323 -32.67 -9.51 -29.70
C SER A 323 -31.84 -8.33 -29.22
N LYS A 324 -31.91 -7.96 -27.93
CA LYS A 324 -31.01 -6.98 -27.31
C LYS A 324 -29.55 -7.43 -27.42
N PHE A 325 -29.26 -8.69 -27.17
CA PHE A 325 -27.91 -9.23 -27.23
C PHE A 325 -27.35 -9.12 -28.64
N ILE A 326 -28.07 -9.63 -29.64
CA ILE A 326 -27.71 -9.56 -31.06
C ILE A 326 -27.62 -8.09 -31.51
N ASN A 327 -28.56 -7.23 -31.12
CA ASN A 327 -28.58 -5.82 -31.51
C ASN A 327 -27.39 -5.01 -30.95
N ASN A 328 -26.75 -5.49 -29.88
CA ASN A 328 -25.62 -4.82 -29.24
C ASN A 328 -24.25 -5.42 -29.60
N LEU A 329 -24.23 -6.45 -30.45
CA LEU A 329 -23.01 -6.89 -31.10
C LEU A 329 -22.56 -5.85 -32.14
N SER A 330 -21.26 -5.77 -32.39
CA SER A 330 -20.72 -4.95 -33.47
C SER A 330 -21.24 -5.46 -34.83
N ASP A 331 -21.26 -4.60 -35.84
CA ASP A 331 -21.73 -4.99 -37.17
C ASP A 331 -20.91 -6.15 -37.75
N ALA A 332 -19.61 -6.18 -37.47
CA ALA A 332 -18.75 -7.31 -37.80
C ALA A 332 -19.17 -8.62 -37.11
N GLN A 333 -19.55 -8.55 -35.83
CA GLN A 333 -20.05 -9.71 -35.07
C GLN A 333 -21.44 -10.17 -35.58
N LYS A 334 -22.32 -9.22 -35.91
CA LYS A 334 -23.65 -9.50 -36.50
C LYS A 334 -23.54 -10.14 -37.88
N GLU A 335 -22.66 -9.63 -38.75
CA GLU A 335 -22.45 -10.15 -40.10
C GLU A 335 -21.90 -11.58 -40.08
N LEU A 336 -21.02 -11.89 -39.13
CA LEU A 336 -20.51 -13.24 -38.89
C LEU A 336 -21.61 -14.22 -38.44
N ILE A 337 -22.54 -13.78 -37.58
CA ILE A 337 -23.72 -14.57 -37.19
C ILE A 337 -24.62 -14.82 -38.41
N ALA A 338 -24.93 -13.78 -39.17
CA ALA A 338 -25.80 -13.86 -40.34
C ALA A 338 -25.23 -14.74 -41.48
N LYS A 339 -23.91 -14.89 -41.60
CA LYS A 339 -23.25 -15.72 -42.62
C LYS A 339 -23.34 -17.22 -42.35
N LYS A 340 -23.61 -17.64 -41.11
CA LYS A 340 -23.65 -19.06 -40.71
C LYS A 340 -25.07 -19.60 -40.51
N ASP A 341 -26.04 -18.69 -40.34
CA ASP A 341 -27.47 -18.98 -40.39
C ASP A 341 -28.00 -19.13 -41.84
N ARG A 342 -27.14 -18.82 -42.84
CA ARG A 342 -27.31 -19.18 -44.24
C ARG A 342 -26.53 -20.45 -44.54
#